data_AF-A0A9P4Y2E5-F1
#
_entry.id   AF-A0A9P4Y2E5-F1
#
_cell.length_a   1.000
_cell.length_b   1.000
_cell.length_c   1.000
_cell.angle_alpha   90.00
_cell.angle_beta   90.00
_cell.angle_gamma   90.00
#
_symmetry.space_group_name_H-M   'P 1'
#
loop_
_entity.id
_entity.type
_entity.pdbx_description
1 polymer ?
#
loop_
_entity_poly.entity_id
_entity_poly.type
_entity_poly.pdbx_seq_one_letter_code
_entity_poly.pdbx_strand_id
1 'polypeptide(L)'
;SSSSGASAQLLYEPSPMDVIIVKSMLQQGLRLPPEVVLSIVEAAEYWPHTTALLDASVTVRSGRATENHFLLRSQPLGFTRKTHYDDRHYALTRAPPQPLSPDGEYPVSQFQSWIQSPTSTLEHPCRKIVFTITSHDQGWSGNALRDRGSYRGSNTFFCAGLERFDKNAARPQGCLEREPQAEEDAEPLHDDPLPDPYLPVYALRPIHPAVYADRPEFDHPLHPDRQLTIQHNKTAIRDPTTHVVVWSWNDDKDPLTAEELKEMGRGEATGDGAFVRSLKLGDVVTVWAMSRFGSWVNFVQSVKVDIYWSL
;
A
#
# COMPACT_ATOMS: atom_id res chain seq x y z
N SER A 1 22.68 3.05 -39.04
CA SER A 1 21.39 3.57 -38.55
C SER A 1 21.36 3.38 -37.05
N SER A 2 21.66 4.46 -36.34
CA SER A 2 21.83 4.58 -34.89
C SER A 2 20.50 4.41 -34.16
N SER A 3 20.32 3.31 -33.45
CA SER A 3 19.25 3.16 -32.45
C SER A 3 19.70 3.84 -31.16
N SER A 4 19.13 5.01 -30.89
CA SER A 4 19.24 5.72 -29.62
C SER A 4 18.64 4.86 -28.51
N GLY A 5 19.51 4.16 -27.76
CA GLY A 5 19.17 3.69 -26.43
C GLY A 5 18.95 4.90 -25.54
N ALA A 6 17.70 5.29 -25.33
CA ALA A 6 17.36 6.22 -24.26
C ALA A 6 17.79 5.54 -22.96
N SER A 7 18.92 5.99 -22.40
CA SER A 7 19.27 5.71 -21.03
C SER A 7 18.11 6.21 -20.19
N ALA A 8 17.35 5.29 -19.59
CA ALA A 8 16.48 5.65 -18.48
C ALA A 8 17.41 6.30 -17.43
N GLN A 9 17.37 7.63 -17.32
CA GLN A 9 18.00 8.31 -16.22
C GLN A 9 17.37 7.69 -14.97
N LEU A 10 18.18 6.98 -14.19
CA LEU A 10 17.77 6.51 -12.88
C LEU A 10 17.34 7.76 -12.11
N LEU A 11 16.04 7.95 -11.97
CA LEU A 11 15.49 9.00 -11.13
C LEU A 11 16.03 8.77 -9.72
N TYR A 12 16.65 9.79 -9.14
CA TYR A 12 17.16 9.69 -7.78
C TYR A 12 15.98 9.54 -6.82
N GLU A 13 16.05 8.55 -5.94
CA GLU A 13 15.06 8.28 -4.91
C GLU A 13 15.52 8.91 -3.59
N PRO A 14 14.95 10.06 -3.17
CA PRO A 14 15.49 10.78 -2.04
C PRO A 14 15.16 10.10 -0.71
N SER A 15 16.14 10.07 0.18
CA SER A 15 15.90 9.74 1.59
C SER A 15 15.20 10.92 2.30
N PRO A 16 14.59 10.70 3.48
CA PRO A 16 14.08 11.79 4.31
C PRO A 16 15.12 12.87 4.60
N MET A 17 16.36 12.46 4.86
CA MET A 17 17.47 13.38 5.12
C MET A 17 17.81 14.20 3.89
N ASP A 18 17.79 13.62 2.69
CA ASP A 18 18.02 14.37 1.45
C ASP A 18 16.97 15.44 1.25
N VAL A 19 15.69 15.13 1.50
CA VAL A 19 14.60 16.11 1.38
C VAL A 19 14.77 17.24 2.40
N ILE A 20 15.13 16.93 3.65
CA ILE A 20 15.40 17.95 4.69
C ILE A 20 16.59 18.84 4.30
N ILE A 21 17.66 18.25 3.78
CA ILE A 21 18.86 18.97 3.34
C ILE A 21 18.52 19.88 2.15
N VAL A 22 17.82 19.37 1.14
CA VAL A 22 17.42 20.16 -0.04
C VAL A 22 16.51 21.31 0.37
N LYS A 23 15.51 21.08 1.24
CA LYS A 23 14.67 22.15 1.78
C LYS A 23 15.50 23.22 2.49
N SER A 24 16.46 22.80 3.33
CA SER A 24 17.35 23.71 4.04
C SER A 24 18.26 24.51 3.10
N MET A 25 18.80 23.87 2.06
CA MET A 25 19.61 24.54 1.02
C MET A 25 18.81 25.57 0.24
N LEU A 26 17.57 25.25 -0.14
CA LEU A 26 16.68 26.18 -0.86
C LEU A 26 16.25 27.35 0.05
N GLN A 27 15.88 27.06 1.29
CA GLN A 27 15.39 28.08 2.23
C GLN A 27 16.50 28.97 2.76
N GLN A 28 17.65 28.41 3.16
CA GLN A 28 18.74 29.18 3.78
C GLN A 28 19.78 29.63 2.74
N GLY A 29 20.14 28.75 1.81
CA GLY A 29 21.15 29.03 0.78
C GLY A 29 20.65 29.99 -0.28
N LEU A 30 19.41 29.81 -0.76
CA LEU A 30 18.79 30.69 -1.76
C LEU A 30 17.82 31.72 -1.18
N ARG A 31 17.61 31.71 0.15
CA ARG A 31 16.69 32.63 0.86
C ARG A 31 15.26 32.61 0.31
N LEU A 32 14.80 31.46 -0.19
CA LEU A 32 13.45 31.31 -0.72
C LEU A 32 12.43 31.24 0.44
N PRO A 33 11.24 31.84 0.29
CA PRO A 33 10.14 31.64 1.23
C PRO A 33 9.76 30.15 1.34
N PRO A 34 9.34 29.66 2.52
CA PRO A 34 8.99 28.25 2.73
C PRO A 34 7.96 27.72 1.72
N GLU A 35 6.99 28.52 1.32
CA GLU A 35 5.93 28.15 0.37
C GLU A 35 6.49 27.89 -1.04
N VAL A 36 7.50 28.65 -1.44
CA VAL A 36 8.20 28.46 -2.73
C VAL A 36 9.05 27.20 -2.68
N VAL A 37 9.75 26.96 -1.57
CA VAL A 37 10.52 25.73 -1.35
C VAL A 37 9.62 24.50 -1.44
N LEU A 38 8.47 24.53 -0.77
CA LEU A 38 7.47 23.46 -0.85
C LEU A 38 6.98 23.27 -2.28
N SER A 39 6.62 24.36 -2.98
CA SER A 39 6.16 24.28 -4.37
C SER A 39 7.20 23.67 -5.31
N ILE A 40 8.50 23.95 -5.11
CA ILE A 40 9.60 23.35 -5.88
C ILE A 40 9.68 21.85 -5.59
N VAL A 41 9.69 21.45 -4.31
CA VAL A 41 9.76 20.04 -3.91
C VAL A 41 8.57 19.24 -4.44
N GLU A 42 7.37 19.83 -4.35
CA GLU A 42 6.13 19.23 -4.86
C GLU A 42 6.14 19.11 -6.39
N ALA A 43 6.57 20.14 -7.12
CA ALA A 43 6.65 20.11 -8.58
C ALA A 43 7.73 19.14 -9.11
N ALA A 44 8.78 18.91 -8.33
CA ALA A 44 9.84 17.95 -8.66
C ALA A 44 9.50 16.51 -8.25
N GLU A 45 8.38 16.29 -7.54
CA GLU A 45 8.05 15.02 -6.88
C GLU A 45 9.20 14.49 -6.00
N TYR A 46 9.96 15.40 -5.39
CA TYR A 46 11.17 15.08 -4.62
C TYR A 46 10.78 14.69 -3.18
N TRP A 47 10.13 13.53 -3.06
CA TRP A 47 9.55 13.02 -1.83
C TRP A 47 10.25 11.74 -1.38
N PRO A 48 10.46 11.54 -0.05
CA PRO A 48 10.84 10.23 0.44
C PRO A 48 9.77 9.20 0.11
N HIS A 49 10.21 7.95 0.05
CA HIS A 49 9.29 6.84 -0.14
C HIS A 49 9.77 5.59 0.60
N THR A 50 8.87 4.61 0.72
CA THR A 50 9.21 3.24 1.10
C THR A 50 8.68 2.27 0.05
N THR A 51 9.34 1.14 -0.05
CA THR A 51 8.95 0.04 -0.92
C THR A 51 8.61 -1.19 -0.10
N ALA A 52 7.49 -1.83 -0.42
CA ALA A 52 7.16 -3.18 0.03
C ALA A 52 7.06 -4.10 -1.18
N LEU A 53 7.62 -5.31 -1.07
CA LEU A 53 7.77 -6.25 -2.18
C LEU A 53 7.36 -7.67 -1.77
N LEU A 54 6.44 -8.24 -2.53
CA LEU A 54 6.21 -9.67 -2.64
C LEU A 54 6.82 -10.13 -3.97
N ASP A 55 7.93 -10.85 -3.91
CA ASP A 55 8.56 -11.49 -5.07
C ASP A 55 8.47 -13.02 -4.92
N ALA A 56 7.24 -13.51 -4.96
CA ALA A 56 6.93 -14.94 -4.88
C ALA A 56 5.60 -15.23 -5.56
N SER A 57 5.52 -16.38 -6.23
CA SER A 57 4.31 -16.78 -6.94
C SER A 57 3.19 -17.18 -5.97
N VAL A 58 2.02 -16.57 -6.14
CA VAL A 58 0.80 -16.84 -5.38
C VAL A 58 -0.31 -17.20 -6.37
N THR A 59 -1.07 -18.26 -6.08
CA THR A 59 -2.23 -18.66 -6.87
C THR A 59 -3.50 -18.45 -6.08
N VAL A 60 -4.37 -17.56 -6.53
CA VAL A 60 -5.67 -17.29 -5.91
C VAL A 60 -6.76 -17.96 -6.74
N ARG A 61 -7.48 -18.89 -6.13
CA ARG A 61 -8.53 -19.69 -6.79
C ARG A 61 -9.88 -19.28 -6.24
N SER A 62 -10.90 -19.27 -7.10
CA SER A 62 -12.25 -19.06 -6.63
C SER A 62 -12.70 -20.16 -5.65
N GLY A 63 -13.62 -19.80 -4.75
CA GLY A 63 -14.04 -20.66 -3.65
C GLY A 63 -13.85 -19.97 -2.30
N ARG A 64 -14.85 -20.10 -1.42
CA ARG A 64 -15.04 -19.26 -0.21
C ARG A 64 -13.77 -18.97 0.60
N ALA A 65 -12.92 -19.96 0.82
CA ALA A 65 -11.73 -19.80 1.66
C ALA A 65 -10.48 -19.29 0.92
N THR A 66 -10.46 -19.33 -0.42
CA THR A 66 -9.26 -19.09 -1.24
C THR A 66 -9.41 -17.93 -2.22
N GLU A 67 -10.61 -17.36 -2.35
CA GLU A 67 -10.93 -16.35 -3.36
C GLU A 67 -10.51 -14.93 -3.00
N ASN A 68 -10.13 -14.71 -1.74
CA ASN A 68 -9.61 -13.44 -1.21
C ASN A 68 -8.25 -13.70 -0.57
N HIS A 69 -7.18 -13.13 -1.10
CA HIS A 69 -5.83 -13.38 -0.61
C HIS A 69 -5.10 -12.08 -0.30
N PHE A 70 -4.65 -11.93 0.95
CA PHE A 70 -3.73 -10.87 1.34
C PHE A 70 -2.37 -11.15 0.71
N LEU A 71 -1.77 -10.15 0.04
CA LEU A 71 -0.48 -10.31 -0.62
C LEU A 71 0.64 -9.66 0.17
N LEU A 72 0.49 -8.36 0.46
CA LEU A 72 1.46 -7.60 1.25
C LEU A 72 0.86 -6.33 1.82
N ARG A 73 1.62 -5.70 2.72
CA ARG A 73 1.39 -4.35 3.23
C ARG A 73 2.62 -3.46 3.11
N SER A 74 2.39 -2.15 3.04
CA SER A 74 3.42 -1.13 3.11
C SER A 74 3.97 -0.97 4.53
N GLN A 75 5.08 -0.23 4.66
CA GLN A 75 5.42 0.37 5.95
C GLN A 75 4.36 1.40 6.38
N PRO A 76 4.25 1.74 7.67
CA PRO A 76 3.37 2.79 8.13
C PRO A 76 3.77 4.12 7.48
N LEU A 77 2.80 4.88 6.97
CA LEU A 77 3.08 6.12 6.24
C LEU A 77 3.93 7.08 7.08
N GLY A 78 5.03 7.57 6.49
CA GLY A 78 5.98 8.47 7.14
C GLY A 78 7.20 7.79 7.79
N PHE A 79 7.17 6.45 7.94
CA PHE A 79 8.27 5.71 8.55
C PHE A 79 9.29 5.25 7.49
N THR A 80 10.57 5.46 7.80
CA THR A 80 11.70 4.85 7.06
C THR A 80 12.55 3.94 7.92
N ARG A 81 12.45 4.08 9.25
CA ARG A 81 13.08 3.18 10.21
C ARG A 81 12.23 1.94 10.41
N LYS A 82 12.88 0.83 10.79
CA LYS A 82 12.18 -0.40 11.17
C LYS A 82 11.21 -0.13 12.30
N THR A 83 10.01 -0.70 12.18
CA THR A 83 8.96 -0.66 13.21
C THR A 83 8.63 -2.05 13.75
N HIS A 84 9.13 -3.09 13.08
CA HIS A 84 9.01 -4.48 13.47
C HIS A 84 10.38 -5.16 13.36
N TYR A 85 10.65 -6.20 14.15
CA TYR A 85 11.96 -6.87 14.16
C TYR A 85 12.21 -7.72 12.90
N ASP A 86 11.13 -8.17 12.25
CA ASP A 86 11.15 -8.95 11.01
C ASP A 86 10.28 -8.25 9.95
N ASP A 87 10.94 -7.58 9.00
CA ASP A 87 10.28 -6.82 7.93
C ASP A 87 9.46 -7.72 7.01
N ARG A 88 9.88 -8.98 6.79
CA ARG A 88 9.16 -9.93 5.94
C ARG A 88 7.91 -10.44 6.64
N HIS A 89 8.02 -10.80 7.93
CA HIS A 89 6.87 -11.16 8.74
C HIS A 89 5.85 -10.02 8.77
N TYR A 90 6.32 -8.80 9.00
CA TYR A 90 5.48 -7.61 9.00
C TYR A 90 4.74 -7.42 7.68
N ALA A 91 5.46 -7.44 6.56
CA ALA A 91 4.91 -7.14 5.25
C ALA A 91 3.94 -8.22 4.74
N LEU A 92 4.16 -9.50 5.08
CA LEU A 92 3.47 -10.63 4.45
C LEU A 92 2.49 -11.38 5.36
N THR A 93 2.44 -11.08 6.65
CA THR A 93 1.50 -11.73 7.58
C THR A 93 0.18 -10.97 7.61
N ARG A 94 -0.92 -11.64 7.21
CA ARG A 94 -2.27 -11.05 7.26
C ARG A 94 -2.63 -10.65 8.70
N ALA A 95 -3.16 -9.44 8.88
CA ALA A 95 -3.62 -8.98 10.20
C ALA A 95 -4.83 -9.80 10.70
N PRO A 96 -5.09 -9.82 12.01
CA PRO A 96 -6.32 -10.36 12.54
C PRO A 96 -7.55 -9.61 11.96
N PRO A 97 -8.61 -10.33 11.56
CA PRO A 97 -9.87 -9.72 11.15
C PRO A 97 -10.64 -9.23 12.39
N GLN A 98 -10.16 -8.15 12.98
CA GLN A 98 -10.75 -7.51 14.14
C GLN A 98 -11.06 -6.06 13.83
N PRO A 99 -12.21 -5.52 14.27
CA PRO A 99 -12.48 -4.11 14.14
C PRO A 99 -11.51 -3.31 15.01
N LEU A 100 -11.25 -2.07 14.60
CA LEU A 100 -10.54 -1.10 15.41
C LEU A 100 -11.32 -0.84 16.72
N SER A 101 -10.62 -0.91 17.86
CA SER A 101 -11.24 -0.67 19.16
C SER A 101 -11.80 0.77 19.24
N PRO A 102 -12.86 0.99 20.04
CA PRO A 102 -13.26 2.34 20.42
C PRO A 102 -12.05 3.10 20.98
N ASP A 103 -11.78 4.28 20.43
CA ASP A 103 -10.61 5.11 20.75
C ASP A 103 -9.25 4.43 20.57
N GLY A 104 -9.18 3.35 19.76
CA GLY A 104 -7.95 2.60 19.48
C GLY A 104 -6.94 3.34 18.59
N GLU A 105 -7.37 4.39 17.87
CA GLU A 105 -6.45 5.16 17.02
C GLU A 105 -5.37 5.86 17.86
N TYR A 106 -4.14 5.76 17.37
CA TYR A 106 -3.07 6.67 17.78
C TYR A 106 -3.35 8.07 17.25
N PRO A 107 -3.14 9.13 18.06
CA PRO A 107 -3.23 10.48 17.54
C PRO A 107 -2.10 10.74 16.54
N VAL A 108 -2.37 11.58 15.53
CA VAL A 108 -1.37 11.95 14.51
C VAL A 108 -0.08 12.50 15.14
N SER A 109 -0.19 13.23 16.26
CA SER A 109 0.95 13.75 17.03
C SER A 109 1.89 12.66 17.55
N GLN A 110 1.37 11.47 17.86
CA GLN A 110 2.20 10.35 18.27
C GLN A 110 3.08 9.88 17.11
N PHE A 111 2.50 9.72 15.91
CA PHE A 111 3.26 9.37 14.72
C PHE A 111 4.27 10.44 14.34
N GLN A 112 3.91 11.73 14.44
CA GLN A 112 4.84 12.85 14.21
C GLN A 112 6.07 12.77 15.13
N SER A 113 5.86 12.49 16.41
CA SER A 113 6.93 12.27 17.39
C SER A 113 7.83 11.10 16.98
N TRP A 114 7.24 9.96 16.61
CA TRP A 114 7.99 8.78 16.21
C TRP A 114 8.78 8.96 14.92
N ILE A 115 8.30 9.72 13.95
CA ILE A 115 9.06 9.97 12.71
C ILE A 115 10.01 11.17 12.84
N GLN A 116 10.06 11.81 14.02
CA GLN A 116 10.84 13.01 14.28
C GLN A 116 10.60 14.12 13.24
N SER A 117 9.35 14.23 12.75
CA SER A 117 9.01 15.23 11.74
C SER A 117 8.99 16.62 12.39
N PRO A 118 9.79 17.58 11.88
CA PRO A 118 9.95 18.89 12.52
C PRO A 118 8.79 19.87 12.27
N THR A 119 7.76 19.51 11.49
CA THR A 119 6.72 20.45 11.03
C THR A 119 5.30 19.94 11.32
N SER A 120 4.35 20.85 11.60
CA SER A 120 2.92 20.48 11.64
C SER A 120 2.51 19.97 10.27
N THR A 121 2.20 18.68 10.18
CA THR A 121 2.03 17.97 8.92
C THR A 121 0.97 18.59 8.01
N LEU A 122 1.22 18.48 6.71
CA LEU A 122 0.25 18.80 5.66
C LEU A 122 -1.03 17.97 5.85
N GLU A 123 -2.19 18.56 5.55
CA GLU A 123 -3.52 17.96 5.68
C GLU A 123 -3.62 16.58 5.01
N HIS A 124 -2.90 16.41 3.90
CA HIS A 124 -2.73 15.14 3.20
C HIS A 124 -1.23 14.82 3.20
N PRO A 125 -0.71 13.93 4.05
CA PRO A 125 0.72 13.60 4.06
C PRO A 125 1.13 12.73 2.87
N CYS A 126 0.28 11.80 2.43
CA CYS A 126 0.56 10.95 1.29
C CYS A 126 0.50 11.75 -0.02
N ARG A 127 1.43 11.47 -0.93
CA ARG A 127 1.53 12.15 -2.23
C ARG A 127 1.21 11.20 -3.37
N LYS A 128 1.78 10.00 -3.34
CA LYS A 128 1.70 9.08 -4.46
C LYS A 128 1.82 7.65 -3.96
N ILE A 129 1.05 6.76 -4.57
CA ILE A 129 1.19 5.31 -4.41
C ILE A 129 1.40 4.71 -5.79
N VAL A 130 2.43 3.90 -5.94
CA VAL A 130 2.71 3.17 -7.18
C VAL A 130 2.58 1.69 -6.90
N PHE A 131 1.61 1.05 -7.53
CA PHE A 131 1.43 -0.39 -7.52
C PHE A 131 2.07 -0.96 -8.78
N THR A 132 3.06 -1.85 -8.63
CA THR A 132 3.61 -2.64 -9.74
C THR A 132 3.22 -4.09 -9.55
N ILE A 133 2.36 -4.62 -10.42
CA ILE A 133 1.75 -5.94 -10.28
C ILE A 133 2.05 -6.76 -11.52
N THR A 134 2.69 -7.91 -11.35
CA THR A 134 2.90 -8.88 -12.45
C THR A 134 2.02 -10.10 -12.20
N SER A 135 1.03 -10.31 -13.08
CA SER A 135 0.03 -11.36 -12.92
C SER A 135 -0.67 -11.70 -14.24
N HIS A 136 -1.45 -12.78 -14.23
CA HIS A 136 -2.35 -13.13 -15.32
C HIS A 136 -3.56 -13.94 -14.82
N ASP A 137 -4.56 -14.11 -15.69
CA ASP A 137 -5.72 -14.93 -15.43
C ASP A 137 -5.52 -16.39 -15.88
N GLN A 138 -6.53 -17.25 -15.74
CA GLN A 138 -6.45 -18.67 -16.13
C GLN A 138 -6.23 -18.93 -17.63
N GLY A 139 -6.31 -17.91 -18.48
CA GLY A 139 -6.03 -18.04 -19.91
C GLY A 139 -7.19 -18.52 -20.78
N TRP A 140 -8.41 -18.58 -20.25
CA TRP A 140 -9.62 -18.90 -21.02
C TRP A 140 -10.86 -18.20 -20.42
N SER A 141 -11.86 -17.92 -21.24
CA SER A 141 -13.17 -17.41 -20.77
C SER A 141 -14.29 -17.89 -21.71
N GLY A 142 -15.52 -17.97 -21.18
CA GLY A 142 -16.69 -18.31 -21.99
C GLY A 142 -17.01 -17.26 -23.08
N ASN A 143 -16.54 -16.03 -22.91
CA ASN A 143 -16.75 -14.90 -23.82
C ASN A 143 -15.47 -14.48 -24.56
N ALA A 144 -14.51 -15.40 -24.73
CA ALA A 144 -13.18 -15.08 -25.27
C ALA A 144 -13.22 -14.41 -26.66
N LEU A 145 -14.26 -14.64 -27.48
CA LEU A 145 -14.41 -13.98 -28.78
C LEU A 145 -14.59 -12.45 -28.68
N ARG A 146 -15.11 -11.94 -27.56
CA ARG A 146 -15.37 -10.50 -27.35
C ARG A 146 -14.38 -9.84 -26.41
N ASP A 147 -13.99 -10.55 -25.36
CA ASP A 147 -13.32 -9.94 -24.22
C ASP A 147 -11.82 -10.30 -24.12
N ARG A 148 -11.33 -11.26 -24.93
CA ARG A 148 -9.95 -11.74 -24.85
C ARG A 148 -8.95 -10.60 -25.04
N GLY A 149 -7.97 -10.52 -24.14
CA GLY A 149 -6.92 -9.50 -24.17
C GLY A 149 -7.35 -8.13 -23.66
N SER A 150 -8.65 -7.94 -23.37
CA SER A 150 -9.18 -6.76 -22.68
C SER A 150 -9.30 -7.03 -21.17
N TYR A 151 -9.67 -6.02 -20.39
CA TYR A 151 -10.03 -6.18 -18.97
C TYR A 151 -11.52 -6.49 -18.76
N ARG A 152 -12.33 -6.41 -19.80
CA ARG A 152 -13.77 -6.64 -19.73
C ARG A 152 -14.05 -8.11 -19.37
N GLY A 153 -15.05 -8.32 -18.51
CA GLY A 153 -15.45 -9.66 -18.07
C GLY A 153 -14.41 -10.40 -17.22
N SER A 154 -13.31 -9.75 -16.82
CA SER A 154 -12.30 -10.34 -15.95
C SER A 154 -12.82 -10.43 -14.52
N ASN A 155 -12.75 -11.64 -13.95
CA ASN A 155 -13.12 -11.90 -12.56
C ASN A 155 -11.92 -12.13 -11.66
N THR A 156 -10.74 -11.69 -12.10
CA THR A 156 -9.51 -11.68 -11.32
C THR A 156 -8.96 -10.27 -11.28
N PHE A 157 -8.75 -9.75 -10.08
CA PHE A 157 -8.41 -8.35 -9.85
C PHE A 157 -7.69 -8.17 -8.51
N PHE A 158 -7.17 -6.96 -8.31
CA PHE A 158 -6.46 -6.55 -7.12
C PHE A 158 -7.15 -5.34 -6.48
N CYS A 159 -7.24 -5.32 -5.16
CA CYS A 159 -7.78 -4.19 -4.41
C CYS A 159 -6.76 -3.66 -3.41
N ALA A 160 -6.77 -2.34 -3.25
CA ALA A 160 -6.12 -1.67 -2.13
C ALA A 160 -6.94 -1.89 -0.87
N GLY A 161 -6.27 -2.11 0.24
CA GLY A 161 -6.84 -2.05 1.57
C GLY A 161 -6.13 -1.02 2.43
N LEU A 162 -6.67 -0.79 3.61
CA LEU A 162 -6.20 0.16 4.59
C LEU A 162 -6.23 -0.50 5.97
N GLU A 163 -5.11 -0.48 6.66
CA GLU A 163 -4.99 -0.94 8.05
C GLU A 163 -4.50 0.21 8.93
N ARG A 164 -4.90 0.19 10.21
CA ARG A 164 -4.43 1.10 11.25
C ARG A 164 -3.97 0.31 12.46
N PHE A 165 -2.98 0.83 13.17
CA PHE A 165 -2.58 0.25 14.45
C PHE A 165 -3.56 0.65 15.54
N ASP A 166 -3.95 -0.34 16.33
CA ASP A 166 -4.79 -0.17 17.51
C ASP A 166 -3.90 -0.15 18.75
N LYS A 167 -3.87 0.98 19.45
CA LYS A 167 -3.09 1.16 20.67
C LYS A 167 -3.59 0.31 21.84
N ASN A 168 -4.83 -0.18 21.75
CA ASN A 168 -5.47 -1.02 22.76
C ASN A 168 -5.33 -2.52 22.42
N ALA A 169 -4.61 -2.87 21.35
CA ALA A 169 -4.44 -4.25 20.94
C ALA A 169 -3.67 -5.06 21.98
N ALA A 170 -4.36 -6.03 22.58
CA ALA A 170 -3.72 -7.04 23.41
C ALA A 170 -3.02 -8.09 22.54
N ARG A 171 -1.83 -8.53 22.97
CA ARG A 171 -1.12 -9.63 22.32
C ARG A 171 -1.93 -10.92 22.47
N PRO A 172 -2.23 -11.63 21.37
CA PRO A 172 -2.93 -12.91 21.44
C PRO A 172 -2.12 -13.96 22.22
N GLN A 173 -2.81 -14.85 22.93
CA GLN A 173 -2.16 -15.99 23.59
C GLN A 173 -1.49 -16.89 22.54
N GLY A 174 -0.23 -17.27 22.78
CA GLY A 174 0.56 -18.08 21.84
C GLY A 174 1.07 -17.32 20.62
N CYS A 175 0.96 -15.98 20.59
CA CYS A 175 1.54 -15.16 19.54
C CYS A 175 3.07 -15.31 19.48
N LEU A 176 3.61 -15.53 18.29
CA LEU A 176 5.06 -15.67 18.08
C LEU A 176 5.78 -14.31 18.07
N GLU A 177 5.05 -13.21 17.86
CA GLU A 177 5.63 -11.87 17.93
C GLU A 177 6.08 -11.56 19.37
N ARG A 178 7.24 -10.90 19.47
CA ARG A 178 7.85 -10.49 20.74
C ARG A 178 6.97 -9.44 21.44
N GLU A 179 6.99 -9.42 22.77
CA GLU A 179 6.38 -8.33 23.54
C GLU A 179 7.40 -7.19 23.73
N PRO A 180 6.98 -5.92 23.62
CA PRO A 180 7.74 -4.83 24.19
C PRO A 180 7.79 -5.04 25.71
N GLN A 181 8.90 -5.59 26.22
CA GLN A 181 9.05 -5.94 27.62
C GLN A 181 8.84 -4.72 28.53
N ALA A 182 8.12 -4.92 29.63
CA ALA A 182 8.16 -4.07 30.82
C ALA A 182 9.23 -4.54 31.83
N GLU A 183 10.19 -5.36 31.41
CA GLU A 183 11.02 -6.14 32.33
C GLU A 183 12.43 -5.55 32.44
N GLU A 184 12.67 -4.86 33.55
CA GLU A 184 13.99 -4.41 34.01
C GLU A 184 14.96 -5.58 34.35
N ASP A 185 14.49 -6.84 34.34
CA ASP A 185 15.21 -8.00 34.92
C ASP A 185 15.29 -9.27 34.05
N ALA A 186 14.98 -9.22 32.76
CA ALA A 186 15.08 -10.38 31.87
C ALA A 186 16.39 -10.39 31.05
N GLU A 187 17.20 -11.44 31.20
CA GLU A 187 18.37 -11.69 30.34
C GLU A 187 17.93 -11.74 28.86
N PRO A 188 18.56 -10.96 27.96
CA PRO A 188 18.14 -10.88 26.58
C PRO A 188 18.32 -12.24 25.87
N LEU A 189 17.21 -12.93 25.59
CA LEU A 189 17.18 -14.16 24.78
C LEU A 189 17.62 -13.93 23.32
N HIS A 190 17.73 -12.68 22.89
CA HIS A 190 18.07 -12.27 21.52
C HIS A 190 19.05 -11.09 21.52
N ASP A 191 20.04 -11.12 20.63
CA ASP A 191 21.08 -10.09 20.53
C ASP A 191 20.55 -8.73 20.05
N ASP A 192 19.42 -8.70 19.34
CA ASP A 192 18.86 -7.46 18.76
C ASP A 192 17.67 -6.91 19.57
N PRO A 193 17.74 -5.65 20.03
CA PRO A 193 16.64 -5.00 20.74
C PRO A 193 15.43 -4.78 19.81
N LEU A 194 14.24 -4.70 20.40
CA LEU A 194 13.05 -4.32 19.65
C LEU A 194 13.17 -2.89 19.09
N PRO A 195 12.62 -2.63 17.89
CA PRO A 195 12.50 -1.27 17.39
C PRO A 195 11.67 -0.40 18.34
N ASP A 196 11.98 0.90 18.40
CA ASP A 196 11.17 1.89 19.13
C ASP A 196 10.69 2.98 18.17
N PRO A 197 9.39 3.07 17.81
CA PRO A 197 8.31 2.23 18.34
C PRO A 197 8.33 0.83 17.75
N TYR A 198 7.81 -0.11 18.54
CA TYR A 198 7.50 -1.44 18.08
C TYR A 198 6.01 -1.51 17.69
N LEU A 199 5.75 -1.82 16.42
CA LEU A 199 4.42 -1.88 15.81
C LEU A 199 4.14 -3.31 15.30
N PRO A 200 3.59 -4.19 16.15
CA PRO A 200 3.36 -5.59 15.80
C PRO A 200 2.18 -5.78 14.86
N VAL A 201 2.22 -6.87 14.09
CA VAL A 201 1.15 -7.25 13.15
C VAL A 201 -0.15 -7.54 13.88
N TYR A 202 -0.10 -8.17 15.06
CA TYR A 202 -1.30 -8.42 15.85
C TYR A 202 -2.04 -7.14 16.28
N ALA A 203 -1.39 -5.97 16.23
CA ALA A 203 -2.01 -4.68 16.55
C ALA A 203 -2.66 -4.00 15.34
N LEU A 204 -2.50 -4.53 14.13
CA LEU A 204 -3.15 -3.99 12.94
C LEU A 204 -4.65 -4.33 12.91
N ARG A 205 -5.45 -3.37 12.49
CA ARG A 205 -6.89 -3.48 12.31
C ARG A 205 -7.25 -3.02 10.90
N PRO A 206 -7.93 -3.86 10.11
CA PRO A 206 -8.40 -3.47 8.79
C PRO A 206 -9.51 -2.41 8.90
N ILE A 207 -9.35 -1.33 8.17
CA ILE A 207 -10.40 -0.37 7.81
C ILE A 207 -11.03 -0.80 6.48
N HIS A 208 -10.18 -1.21 5.54
CA HIS A 208 -10.57 -1.83 4.27
C HIS A 208 -9.71 -3.09 4.01
N PRO A 209 -10.29 -4.24 3.68
CA PRO A 209 -11.74 -4.55 3.71
C PRO A 209 -12.34 -4.36 5.12
N ALA A 210 -13.65 -4.16 5.20
CA ALA A 210 -14.33 -4.11 6.51
C ALA A 210 -14.30 -5.51 7.17
N VAL A 211 -14.65 -5.57 8.46
CA VAL A 211 -14.82 -6.82 9.21
C VAL A 211 -16.27 -6.93 9.63
N TYR A 212 -16.85 -8.13 9.57
CA TYR A 212 -18.20 -8.34 10.08
C TYR A 212 -18.27 -8.07 11.58
N ALA A 213 -19.31 -7.38 12.03
CA ALA A 213 -19.46 -7.01 13.45
C ALA A 213 -19.69 -8.23 14.37
N ASP A 214 -20.26 -9.30 13.83
CA ASP A 214 -20.71 -10.49 14.54
C ASP A 214 -19.72 -11.67 14.45
N ARG A 215 -18.70 -11.58 13.59
CA ARG A 215 -17.71 -12.66 13.40
C ARG A 215 -16.35 -12.12 12.92
N PRO A 216 -15.24 -12.76 13.30
CA PRO A 216 -13.89 -12.35 12.93
C PRO A 216 -13.57 -12.76 11.49
N GLU A 217 -14.29 -12.22 10.51
CA GLU A 217 -14.13 -12.48 9.09
C GLU A 217 -14.09 -11.14 8.31
N PHE A 218 -13.22 -11.06 7.31
CA PHE A 218 -13.19 -9.92 6.39
C PHE A 218 -14.41 -9.92 5.48
N ASP A 219 -15.05 -8.75 5.33
CA ASP A 219 -16.13 -8.53 4.37
C ASP A 219 -15.56 -8.10 3.03
N HIS A 220 -15.50 -9.06 2.11
CA HIS A 220 -15.08 -8.82 0.74
C HIS A 220 -16.29 -8.90 -0.20
N PRO A 221 -16.66 -7.78 -0.85
CA PRO A 221 -17.73 -7.79 -1.83
C PRO A 221 -17.47 -8.80 -2.96
N LEU A 222 -18.55 -9.38 -3.48
CA LEU A 222 -18.47 -10.29 -4.63
C LEU A 222 -17.91 -9.56 -5.86
N HIS A 223 -18.37 -8.32 -6.08
CA HIS A 223 -17.97 -7.48 -7.20
C HIS A 223 -16.79 -6.57 -6.83
N PRO A 224 -15.94 -6.18 -7.81
CA PRO A 224 -14.85 -5.25 -7.56
C PRO A 224 -15.37 -3.91 -7.02
N ASP A 225 -14.68 -3.38 -6.01
CA ASP A 225 -14.99 -2.06 -5.46
C ASP A 225 -14.50 -0.98 -6.42
N ARG A 226 -15.37 -0.02 -6.77
CA ARG A 226 -15.05 1.02 -7.76
C ARG A 226 -13.97 2.00 -7.27
N GLN A 227 -13.81 2.17 -5.95
CA GLN A 227 -12.86 3.09 -5.32
C GLN A 227 -11.58 2.40 -4.85
N LEU A 228 -11.60 1.08 -4.68
CA LEU A 228 -10.44 0.33 -4.15
C LEU A 228 -9.80 -0.62 -5.16
N THR A 229 -10.41 -0.89 -6.32
CA THR A 229 -9.81 -1.78 -7.33
C THR A 229 -8.60 -1.13 -7.99
N ILE A 230 -7.43 -1.70 -7.73
CA ILE A 230 -6.16 -1.28 -8.33
C ILE A 230 -6.14 -1.65 -9.81
N GLN A 231 -6.35 -2.94 -10.12
CA GLN A 231 -6.16 -3.48 -11.46
C GLN A 231 -6.89 -4.81 -11.67
N HIS A 232 -7.52 -4.99 -12.81
CA HIS A 232 -7.98 -6.27 -13.34
C HIS A 232 -6.89 -6.96 -14.15
N ASN A 233 -6.82 -8.29 -14.13
CA ASN A 233 -6.06 -9.02 -15.14
C ASN A 233 -6.76 -8.93 -16.50
N LYS A 234 -5.99 -9.06 -17.58
CA LYS A 234 -6.55 -9.25 -18.92
C LYS A 234 -7.23 -10.61 -19.03
N THR A 235 -8.41 -10.63 -19.63
CA THR A 235 -9.23 -11.82 -19.80
C THR A 235 -8.63 -12.78 -20.83
N ALA A 236 -8.59 -14.06 -20.48
CA ALA A 236 -8.14 -15.18 -21.27
C ALA A 236 -6.68 -15.07 -21.79
N ILE A 237 -5.79 -14.46 -20.99
CA ILE A 237 -4.37 -14.31 -21.30
C ILE A 237 -3.54 -15.13 -20.32
N ARG A 238 -2.67 -16.00 -20.84
CA ARG A 238 -1.76 -16.85 -20.05
C ARG A 238 -0.42 -16.19 -19.76
N ASP A 239 -0.04 -15.24 -20.61
CA ASP A 239 1.24 -14.56 -20.46
C ASP A 239 1.13 -13.52 -19.33
N PRO A 240 2.04 -13.54 -18.35
CA PRO A 240 2.10 -12.52 -17.31
C PRO A 240 2.14 -11.13 -17.91
N THR A 241 1.32 -10.23 -17.38
CA THR A 241 1.35 -8.81 -17.72
C THR A 241 1.74 -8.02 -16.48
N THR A 242 2.72 -7.12 -16.65
CA THR A 242 3.08 -6.16 -15.61
C THR A 242 2.26 -4.88 -15.79
N HIS A 243 1.53 -4.52 -14.75
CA HIS A 243 0.79 -3.26 -14.66
C HIS A 243 1.49 -2.34 -13.67
N VAL A 244 1.65 -1.07 -14.06
CA VAL A 244 2.11 0.00 -13.18
C VAL A 244 0.96 0.98 -13.02
N VAL A 245 0.35 1.00 -11.83
CA VAL A 245 -0.81 1.84 -11.51
C VAL A 245 -0.39 2.89 -10.51
N VAL A 246 -0.59 4.16 -10.87
CA VAL A 246 -0.27 5.31 -10.03
C VAL A 246 -1.57 5.93 -9.52
N TRP A 247 -1.67 6.07 -8.20
CA TRP A 247 -2.68 6.89 -7.54
C TRP A 247 -1.98 8.09 -6.93
N SER A 248 -2.44 9.31 -7.24
CA SER A 248 -1.83 10.55 -6.77
C SER A 248 -2.82 11.41 -5.99
N TRP A 249 -2.31 12.18 -5.03
CA TRP A 249 -3.12 13.10 -4.23
C TRP A 249 -3.72 14.27 -5.04
N ASN A 250 -3.16 14.54 -6.23
CA ASN A 250 -3.56 15.65 -7.11
C ASN A 250 -4.29 15.19 -8.38
N ASP A 251 -4.72 13.92 -8.43
CA ASP A 251 -5.48 13.36 -9.57
C ASP A 251 -6.82 14.10 -9.79
N ASP A 252 -7.33 14.86 -8.81
CA ASP A 252 -8.53 15.69 -8.94
C ASP A 252 -8.37 16.87 -9.91
N LYS A 253 -7.14 17.27 -10.24
CA LYS A 253 -6.87 18.38 -11.15
C LYS A 253 -7.08 18.02 -12.63
N ASP A 254 -6.88 16.75 -12.96
CA ASP A 254 -7.08 16.20 -14.31
C ASP A 254 -7.57 14.74 -14.21
N PRO A 255 -8.80 14.55 -13.69
CA PRO A 255 -9.29 13.21 -13.38
C PRO A 255 -9.63 12.45 -14.66
N LEU A 256 -9.14 11.22 -14.75
CA LEU A 256 -9.55 10.27 -15.79
C LEU A 256 -11.04 9.95 -15.65
N THR A 257 -11.73 9.77 -16.78
CA THR A 257 -13.15 9.39 -16.73
C THR A 257 -13.31 7.95 -16.24
N ALA A 258 -14.51 7.62 -15.75
CA ALA A 258 -14.85 6.26 -15.35
C ALA A 258 -14.64 5.25 -16.50
N GLU A 259 -14.95 5.64 -17.73
CA GLU A 259 -14.74 4.84 -18.94
C GLU A 259 -13.26 4.63 -19.24
N GLU A 260 -12.43 5.66 -19.13
CA GLU A 260 -10.98 5.55 -19.33
C GLU A 260 -10.35 4.61 -18.31
N LEU A 261 -10.69 4.79 -17.02
CA LEU A 261 -10.23 3.91 -15.94
C LEU A 261 -10.64 2.46 -16.19
N LYS A 262 -11.87 2.23 -16.62
CA LYS A 262 -12.39 0.89 -16.94
C LYS A 262 -11.65 0.23 -18.10
N GLU A 263 -11.36 0.97 -19.17
CA GLU A 263 -10.58 0.46 -20.31
C GLU A 263 -9.12 0.19 -19.94
N MET A 264 -8.60 0.83 -18.90
CA MET A 264 -7.30 0.51 -18.28
C MET A 264 -7.38 -0.66 -17.29
N GLY A 265 -8.57 -1.15 -16.96
CA GLY A 265 -8.79 -2.21 -15.98
C GLY A 265 -8.70 -1.73 -14.53
N ARG A 266 -8.79 -0.43 -14.27
CA ARG A 266 -8.83 0.15 -12.91
C ARG A 266 -10.26 0.24 -12.38
N GLY A 267 -10.40 0.44 -11.07
CA GLY A 267 -11.66 0.85 -10.48
C GLY A 267 -12.11 2.20 -11.03
N GLU A 268 -13.38 2.28 -11.43
CA GLU A 268 -14.00 3.44 -12.11
C GLU A 268 -14.01 4.74 -11.28
N ALA A 269 -13.70 4.68 -9.99
CA ALA A 269 -13.63 5.80 -9.07
C ALA A 269 -12.26 5.90 -8.36
N THR A 270 -11.18 5.44 -9.01
CA THR A 270 -9.81 5.49 -8.47
C THR A 270 -8.95 6.62 -9.03
N GLY A 271 -9.49 7.43 -9.93
CA GLY A 271 -8.75 8.49 -10.66
C GLY A 271 -8.99 9.90 -10.14
N ASP A 272 -9.48 10.07 -8.91
CA ASP A 272 -9.77 11.39 -8.31
C ASP A 272 -8.83 11.76 -7.14
N GLY A 273 -7.94 10.85 -6.75
CA GLY A 273 -6.99 11.02 -5.66
C GLY A 273 -7.59 10.95 -4.25
N ALA A 274 -8.88 10.63 -4.12
CA ALA A 274 -9.57 10.63 -2.82
C ALA A 274 -8.95 9.62 -1.84
N PHE A 275 -8.60 8.42 -2.31
CA PHE A 275 -7.91 7.44 -1.47
C PHE A 275 -6.59 7.97 -0.92
N VAL A 276 -5.74 8.55 -1.78
CA VAL A 276 -4.42 9.08 -1.38
C VAL A 276 -4.56 10.23 -0.39
N ARG A 277 -5.48 11.16 -0.64
CA ARG A 277 -5.76 12.28 0.28
C ARG A 277 -6.36 11.83 1.62
N SER A 278 -7.03 10.68 1.66
CA SER A 278 -7.61 10.15 2.90
C SER A 278 -6.58 9.57 3.88
N LEU A 279 -5.37 9.25 3.39
CA LEU A 279 -4.33 8.61 4.19
C LEU A 279 -3.72 9.57 5.21
N LYS A 280 -3.57 9.08 6.44
CA LYS A 280 -2.94 9.76 7.57
C LYS A 280 -1.55 9.18 7.84
N LEU A 281 -0.72 9.90 8.60
CA LEU A 281 0.52 9.31 9.12
C LEU A 281 0.22 8.04 9.92
N GLY A 282 1.05 7.02 9.73
CA GLY A 282 0.87 5.71 10.35
C GLY A 282 -0.14 4.79 9.66
N ASP A 283 -0.93 5.28 8.70
CA ASP A 283 -1.79 4.42 7.89
C ASP A 283 -0.94 3.42 7.08
N VAL A 284 -1.46 2.21 6.92
CA VAL A 284 -0.79 1.10 6.23
C VAL A 284 -1.64 0.68 5.03
N VAL A 285 -1.07 0.72 3.83
CA VAL A 285 -1.77 0.32 2.61
C VAL A 285 -1.49 -1.16 2.36
N THR A 286 -2.54 -1.92 2.04
CA THR A 286 -2.43 -3.35 1.74
C THR A 286 -2.85 -3.66 0.31
N VAL A 287 -2.39 -4.79 -0.23
CA VAL A 287 -2.84 -5.30 -1.53
C VAL A 287 -3.45 -6.68 -1.35
N TRP A 288 -4.65 -6.84 -1.91
CA TRP A 288 -5.39 -8.10 -1.92
C TRP A 288 -5.59 -8.57 -3.35
N ALA A 289 -5.37 -9.86 -3.60
CA ALA A 289 -5.72 -10.51 -4.86
C ALA A 289 -7.06 -11.23 -4.72
N MET A 290 -7.87 -11.12 -5.77
CA MET A 290 -9.19 -11.72 -5.87
C MET A 290 -9.29 -12.66 -7.06
N SER A 291 -10.07 -13.73 -6.90
CA SER A 291 -10.54 -14.57 -8.01
C SER A 291 -11.99 -14.98 -7.77
N ARG A 292 -12.91 -14.54 -8.64
CA ARG A 292 -14.36 -14.73 -8.48
C ARG A 292 -14.91 -15.73 -9.47
N PHE A 293 -15.96 -16.43 -9.05
CA PHE A 293 -16.72 -17.41 -9.83
C PHE A 293 -15.93 -18.68 -10.21
N GLY A 294 -16.66 -19.78 -10.39
CA GLY A 294 -16.06 -21.09 -10.63
C GLY A 294 -15.07 -21.09 -11.80
N SER A 295 -13.93 -21.73 -11.58
CA SER A 295 -12.85 -21.95 -12.56
C SER A 295 -11.96 -20.74 -12.91
N TRP A 296 -12.22 -19.55 -12.36
CA TRP A 296 -11.28 -18.44 -12.43
C TRP A 296 -10.10 -18.64 -11.49
N VAL A 297 -8.92 -18.25 -11.97
CA VAL A 297 -7.67 -18.33 -11.20
C VAL A 297 -6.84 -17.09 -11.49
N ASN A 298 -6.41 -16.41 -10.43
CA ASN A 298 -5.45 -15.31 -10.50
C ASN A 298 -4.06 -15.85 -10.16
N PHE A 299 -3.16 -15.81 -11.15
CA PHE A 299 -1.76 -16.18 -10.97
C PHE A 299 -0.94 -14.90 -10.77
N VAL A 300 -0.49 -14.68 -9.53
CA VAL A 300 0.32 -13.53 -9.14
C VAL A 300 1.78 -13.97 -9.12
N GLN A 301 2.65 -13.24 -9.80
CA GLN A 301 4.09 -13.50 -9.80
C GLN A 301 4.82 -12.58 -8.83
N SER A 302 4.49 -11.28 -8.85
CA SER A 302 5.07 -10.29 -7.96
C SER A 302 4.14 -9.10 -7.76
N VAL A 303 4.26 -8.47 -6.61
CA VAL A 303 3.59 -7.21 -6.27
C VAL A 303 4.57 -6.32 -5.54
N LYS A 304 4.72 -5.08 -6.01
CA LYS A 304 5.50 -4.03 -5.36
C LYS A 304 4.60 -2.84 -5.10
N VAL A 305 4.74 -2.23 -3.93
CA VAL A 305 4.06 -1.00 -3.54
C VAL A 305 5.10 0.02 -3.12
N ASP A 306 5.16 1.14 -3.82
CA ASP A 306 5.95 2.30 -3.44
C ASP A 306 5.02 3.40 -2.92
N ILE A 307 5.27 3.91 -1.72
CA ILE A 307 4.46 4.97 -1.10
C ILE A 307 5.32 6.19 -0.83
N TYR A 308 4.90 7.33 -1.37
CA TYR A 308 5.59 8.62 -1.29
C TYR A 308 4.79 9.58 -0.41
N TRP A 309 5.49 10.37 0.41
CA TRP A 309 4.85 11.35 1.29
C TRP A 309 5.66 12.64 1.37
N SER A 310 5.00 13.72 1.74
CA SER A 310 5.67 15.01 1.97
C SER A 310 6.10 15.15 3.42
N LEU A 311 7.31 15.66 3.65
CA LEU A 311 7.91 15.88 4.99
C LEU A 311 7.74 17.31 5.50
#